data_AF-A0A843T8A1-F1
#
_entry.id   AF-A0A843T8A1-F1
#
_cell.length_a   1.000
_cell.length_b   1.000
_cell.length_c   1.000
_cell.angle_alpha   90.00
_cell.angle_beta   90.00
_cell.angle_gamma   90.00
#
_symmetry.space_group_name_H-M   'P 1'
#
loop_
_entity.id
_entity.type
_entity.pdbx_description
1 polymer ?
#
loop_
_entity_poly.entity_id
_entity_poly.type
_entity_poly.pdbx_seq_one_letter_code
_entity_poly.pdbx_strand_id
1 'polypeptide(L)'
;MIALAAAIVAPRFTSSEPESVAAPPITGPASGANPPDLSTMTPEQAAGNLYDRVMRTLSAGDTAQAMSFVPMAISAYGMVGELDNDGLYHLAVLELVSNDPAAARETAGEILAREPNHLFGLITAGQAENMLGNSEEAASLYSQFLESYDSEIALERAEYAEHEPALPDMRAEAERLANQP
;
A
#
# COMPACT_ATOMS: atom_id res chain seq x y z
N MET A 1 0.58 -16.96 1.39
CA MET A 1 -0.02 -16.44 2.65
C MET A 1 0.48 -15.02 2.82
N ILE A 2 -0.42 -14.04 2.81
CA ILE A 2 -0.11 -12.64 3.12
C ILE A 2 0.03 -12.54 4.64
N ALA A 3 1.24 -12.31 5.15
CA ALA A 3 1.46 -12.11 6.57
C ALA A 3 1.13 -10.67 6.97
N LEU A 4 -0.15 -10.31 6.89
CA LEU A 4 -0.72 -9.26 7.70
C LEU A 4 -1.03 -9.91 9.06
N ALA A 5 -0.14 -9.76 10.02
CA ALA A 5 -0.33 -10.30 11.37
C ALA A 5 -1.39 -9.50 12.13
N ALA A 6 -2.67 -9.79 11.87
CA ALA A 6 -3.76 -9.53 12.79
C ALA A 6 -4.18 -10.86 13.40
N ALA A 7 -3.78 -11.10 14.65
CA ALA A 7 -4.17 -12.28 15.41
C ALA A 7 -5.69 -12.31 15.62
N ILE A 8 -6.39 -13.20 14.90
CA ILE A 8 -7.80 -13.50 15.15
C ILE A 8 -7.87 -14.50 16.31
N VAL A 9 -7.96 -13.99 17.54
CA VAL A 9 -8.44 -14.80 18.68
C VAL A 9 -9.97 -14.76 18.64
N ALA A 10 -10.59 -15.82 18.14
CA ALA A 10 -12.03 -15.98 18.22
C ALA A 10 -12.43 -16.42 19.65
N PRO A 11 -13.29 -15.70 20.37
CA PRO A 11 -13.83 -16.18 21.63
C PRO A 11 -14.79 -17.35 21.38
N ARG A 12 -14.67 -18.41 22.19
CA ARG A 12 -15.64 -19.51 22.24
C ARG A 12 -16.92 -19.00 22.91
N PHE A 13 -17.97 -18.82 22.13
CA PHE A 13 -19.30 -18.52 22.65
C PHE A 13 -19.86 -19.76 23.36
N THR A 14 -20.16 -19.61 24.64
CA THR A 14 -21.08 -20.50 25.35
C THR A 14 -22.46 -19.84 25.28
N SER A 15 -23.48 -20.62 24.92
CA SER A 15 -24.85 -20.16 24.76
C SER A 15 -25.45 -19.71 26.09
N SER A 16 -25.97 -18.49 26.12
CA SER A 16 -27.04 -18.04 27.01
C SER A 16 -27.79 -16.89 26.30
N GLU A 17 -28.99 -17.17 25.81
CA GLU A 17 -30.03 -16.13 25.68
C GLU A 17 -30.52 -15.78 27.09
N PRO A 18 -30.86 -14.50 27.42
CA PRO A 18 -32.08 -13.90 26.84
C PRO A 18 -32.06 -12.36 26.66
N GLU A 19 -33.22 -11.87 26.18
CA GLU A 19 -33.76 -10.51 26.21
C GLU A 19 -33.45 -9.57 25.03
N SER A 20 -34.44 -9.50 24.14
CA SER A 20 -34.66 -8.46 23.15
C SER A 20 -34.76 -7.08 23.81
N VAL A 21 -33.65 -6.34 23.83
CA VAL A 21 -33.67 -4.90 24.04
C VAL A 21 -33.53 -4.24 22.67
N ALA A 22 -34.61 -3.58 22.22
CA ALA A 22 -34.59 -2.78 21.01
C ALA A 22 -33.48 -1.72 21.11
N ALA A 23 -32.46 -1.84 20.26
CA ALA A 23 -31.40 -0.86 20.15
C ALA A 23 -31.97 0.46 19.59
N PRO A 24 -31.60 1.63 20.14
CA PRO A 24 -31.98 2.90 19.56
C PRO A 24 -31.32 3.07 18.17
N PRO A 25 -31.90 3.87 17.26
CA PRO A 25 -31.28 4.13 15.97
C PRO A 25 -29.90 4.73 16.20
N ILE A 26 -28.89 4.09 15.62
CA ILE A 26 -27.50 4.56 15.61
C ILE A 26 -27.43 5.75 14.65
N THR A 27 -27.89 6.92 15.08
CA THR A 27 -27.52 8.21 14.47
C THR A 27 -26.20 8.65 15.09
N GLY A 28 -25.13 7.92 14.76
CA GLY A 28 -23.79 8.49 14.85
C GLY A 28 -23.56 9.34 13.61
N PRO A 29 -22.96 10.53 13.70
CA PRO A 29 -22.46 11.17 12.51
C PRO A 29 -21.46 10.19 11.89
N ALA A 30 -21.73 9.72 10.67
CA ALA A 30 -20.63 9.40 9.79
C ALA A 30 -19.80 10.67 9.79
N SER A 31 -18.60 10.62 10.40
CA SER A 31 -17.60 11.65 10.19
C SER A 31 -17.20 11.55 8.73
N GLY A 32 -18.09 12.03 7.86
CA GLY A 32 -17.83 12.40 6.50
C GLY A 32 -16.85 13.55 6.61
N ALA A 33 -15.58 13.20 6.71
CA ALA A 33 -14.56 14.08 6.20
C ALA A 33 -15.00 14.37 4.77
N ASN A 34 -15.41 15.61 4.51
CA ASN A 34 -15.73 16.05 3.16
C ASN A 34 -14.56 15.60 2.27
N PRO A 35 -14.82 15.04 1.08
CA PRO A 35 -13.75 14.75 0.14
C PRO A 35 -12.92 16.03 -0.03
N PRO A 36 -11.57 15.93 -0.05
CA PRO A 36 -10.73 17.10 -0.28
C PRO A 36 -11.22 17.83 -1.53
N ASP A 37 -11.27 19.17 -1.48
CA ASP A 37 -11.63 19.96 -2.65
C ASP A 37 -10.46 19.89 -3.65
N LEU A 38 -10.57 18.95 -4.59
CA LEU A 38 -9.56 18.72 -5.62
C LEU A 38 -9.61 19.78 -6.72
N SER A 39 -10.65 20.63 -6.77
CA SER A 39 -10.89 21.55 -7.89
C SER A 39 -9.88 22.68 -8.01
N THR A 40 -9.10 22.92 -6.94
CA THR A 40 -8.04 23.94 -6.89
C THR A 40 -6.61 23.37 -6.84
N MET A 41 -6.46 22.04 -6.89
CA MET A 41 -5.16 21.35 -6.79
C MET A 41 -4.56 21.10 -8.17
N THR A 42 -3.23 21.00 -8.26
CA THR A 42 -2.60 20.38 -9.44
C THR A 42 -2.95 18.88 -9.50
N PRO A 43 -2.85 18.22 -10.66
CA PRO A 43 -3.07 16.78 -10.77
C PRO A 43 -2.24 15.96 -9.77
N GLU A 44 -0.96 16.31 -9.59
CA GLU A 44 -0.03 15.67 -8.66
C GLU A 44 -0.50 15.82 -7.21
N GLN A 45 -0.87 17.04 -6.83
CA GLN A 45 -1.37 17.32 -5.49
C GLN A 45 -2.68 16.59 -5.22
N ALA A 46 -3.57 16.50 -6.20
CA ALA A 46 -4.81 15.77 -6.07
C ALA A 46 -4.55 14.26 -5.89
N ALA A 47 -3.65 13.67 -6.68
CA ALA A 47 -3.25 12.27 -6.59
C ALA A 47 -2.63 11.94 -5.22
N GLY A 48 -1.64 12.74 -4.78
CA GLY A 48 -0.99 12.55 -3.47
C GLY A 48 -1.94 12.68 -2.29
N ASN A 49 -2.85 13.67 -2.31
CA ASN A 49 -3.86 13.81 -1.23
C ASN A 49 -4.81 12.60 -1.16
N LEU A 50 -5.15 12.01 -2.31
CA LEU A 50 -5.97 10.80 -2.37
C LEU A 50 -5.19 9.57 -1.90
N TYR A 51 -3.91 9.44 -2.27
CA TYR A 51 -3.02 8.39 -1.75
C TYR A 51 -2.93 8.45 -0.23
N ASP A 52 -2.62 9.62 0.33
CA ASP A 52 -2.56 9.85 1.78
C ASP A 52 -3.89 9.51 2.47
N ARG A 53 -5.01 9.75 1.78
CA ARG A 53 -6.33 9.37 2.28
C ARG A 53 -6.47 7.86 2.38
N VAL A 54 -6.12 7.12 1.33
CA VAL A 54 -6.15 5.66 1.36
C VAL A 54 -5.25 5.15 2.49
N MET A 55 -3.99 5.58 2.55
CA MET A 55 -3.01 5.06 3.52
C MET A 55 -3.41 5.37 4.96
N ARG A 56 -3.83 6.59 5.26
CA ARG A 56 -4.30 6.96 6.61
C ARG A 56 -5.52 6.15 7.04
N THR A 57 -6.45 5.91 6.12
CA THR A 57 -7.68 5.16 6.42
C THR A 57 -7.37 3.67 6.61
N LEU A 58 -6.44 3.09 5.85
CA LEU A 58 -5.91 1.73 6.07
C LEU A 58 -5.23 1.61 7.43
N SER A 59 -4.34 2.54 7.78
CA SER A 59 -3.64 2.55 9.07
C SER A 59 -4.59 2.71 10.26
N ALA A 60 -5.75 3.33 10.07
CA ALA A 60 -6.82 3.42 11.07
C ALA A 60 -7.69 2.15 11.17
N GLY A 61 -7.47 1.16 10.28
CA GLY A 61 -8.22 -0.11 10.25
C GLY A 61 -9.57 -0.05 9.52
N ASP A 62 -9.92 1.08 8.88
CA ASP A 62 -11.18 1.21 8.14
C ASP A 62 -10.99 0.81 6.67
N THR A 63 -10.73 -0.48 6.44
CA THR A 63 -10.47 -1.02 5.09
C THR A 63 -11.62 -0.74 4.12
N ALA A 64 -12.87 -0.79 4.58
CA ALA A 64 -14.04 -0.55 3.72
C ALA A 64 -14.03 0.89 3.18
N GLN A 65 -13.72 1.87 4.02
CA GLN A 65 -13.63 3.25 3.58
C GLN A 65 -12.39 3.49 2.70
N ALA A 66 -11.23 2.88 3.02
CA ALA A 66 -10.05 3.00 2.19
C ALA A 66 -10.33 2.51 0.76
N MET A 67 -10.95 1.33 0.62
CA MET A 67 -11.32 0.75 -0.67
C MET A 67 -12.29 1.62 -1.47
N SER A 68 -13.09 2.48 -0.81
CA SER A 68 -13.96 3.42 -1.52
C SER A 68 -13.21 4.57 -2.20
N PHE A 69 -11.99 4.89 -1.75
CA PHE A 69 -11.14 5.94 -2.33
C PHE A 69 -10.17 5.43 -3.40
N VAL A 70 -9.77 4.15 -3.35
CA VAL A 70 -8.74 3.57 -4.23
C VAL A 70 -8.98 3.82 -5.72
N PRO A 71 -10.18 3.58 -6.30
CA PRO A 71 -10.40 3.81 -7.73
C PRO A 71 -10.20 5.29 -8.13
N MET A 72 -10.58 6.22 -7.24
CA MET A 72 -10.39 7.64 -7.47
C MET A 72 -8.92 8.03 -7.39
N ALA A 73 -8.16 7.45 -6.44
CA ALA A 73 -6.73 7.68 -6.31
C ALA A 73 -5.97 7.18 -7.56
N ILE A 74 -6.22 5.95 -8.01
CA ILE A 74 -5.62 5.39 -9.24
C ILE A 74 -5.94 6.28 -10.44
N SER A 75 -7.21 6.67 -10.59
CA SER A 75 -7.62 7.57 -11.68
C SER A 75 -6.90 8.92 -11.62
N ALA A 76 -6.56 9.44 -10.44
CA ALA A 76 -5.86 10.71 -10.31
C ALA A 76 -4.40 10.61 -10.78
N TYR A 77 -3.69 9.53 -10.46
CA TYR A 77 -2.34 9.28 -10.99
C TYR A 77 -2.33 9.20 -12.52
N GLY A 78 -3.35 8.59 -13.13
CA GLY A 78 -3.50 8.57 -14.60
C GLY A 78 -3.69 9.96 -15.26
N MET A 79 -4.01 11.00 -14.47
CA MET A 79 -4.19 12.37 -14.95
C MET A 79 -2.95 13.26 -14.78
N VAL A 80 -1.93 12.79 -14.04
CA VAL A 80 -0.67 13.54 -13.80
C VAL A 80 0.17 13.66 -15.07
N GLY A 81 0.12 12.65 -15.96
CA GLY A 81 0.99 12.57 -17.12
C GLY A 81 2.21 11.70 -16.82
N GLU A 82 3.41 12.21 -17.02
CA GLU A 82 4.64 11.45 -16.72
C GLU A 82 4.89 11.43 -15.21
N LEU A 83 4.89 10.25 -14.62
CA LEU A 83 5.18 10.04 -13.20
C LEU A 83 6.68 9.86 -12.97
N ASP A 84 7.20 10.48 -11.91
CA ASP A 84 8.50 10.16 -11.34
C ASP A 84 8.46 8.84 -10.54
N ASN A 85 9.59 8.44 -9.95
CA ASN A 85 9.67 7.17 -9.24
C ASN A 85 8.80 7.13 -7.97
N ASP A 86 8.54 8.27 -7.32
CA ASP A 86 7.65 8.36 -6.17
C ASP A 86 6.19 8.20 -6.59
N GLY A 87 5.76 8.90 -7.65
CA GLY A 87 4.43 8.76 -8.20
C GLY A 87 4.13 7.35 -8.72
N LEU A 88 5.11 6.71 -9.37
CA LEU A 88 5.00 5.30 -9.78
C LEU A 88 4.91 4.37 -8.57
N TYR A 89 5.67 4.63 -7.50
CA TYR A 89 5.60 3.84 -6.27
C TYR A 89 4.21 3.94 -5.63
N HIS A 90 3.65 5.14 -5.52
CA HIS A 90 2.30 5.32 -4.96
C HIS A 90 1.23 4.62 -5.79
N LEU A 91 1.32 4.72 -7.13
CA LEU A 91 0.43 4.01 -8.03
C LEU A 91 0.51 2.49 -7.85
N ALA A 92 1.72 1.92 -7.83
CA ALA A 92 1.92 0.49 -7.62
C ALA A 92 1.34 0.01 -6.27
N VAL A 93 1.50 0.80 -5.19
CA VAL A 93 0.89 0.49 -3.89
C VAL A 93 -0.64 0.52 -3.97
N LEU A 94 -1.24 1.50 -4.65
CA LEU A 94 -2.69 1.56 -4.82
C LEU A 94 -3.22 0.36 -5.64
N GLU A 95 -2.47 -0.08 -6.65
CA GLU A 95 -2.78 -1.27 -7.45
C GLU A 95 -2.74 -2.54 -6.60
N LEU A 96 -1.72 -2.71 -5.74
CA LEU A 96 -1.65 -3.79 -4.76
C LEU A 96 -2.85 -3.76 -3.79
N VAL A 97 -3.19 -2.58 -3.25
CA VAL A 97 -4.35 -2.40 -2.37
C VAL A 97 -5.66 -2.73 -3.12
N SER A 98 -5.74 -2.43 -4.41
CA SER A 98 -6.88 -2.76 -5.26
C SER A 98 -6.99 -4.25 -5.63
N ASN A 99 -6.01 -5.06 -5.20
CA ASN A 99 -5.86 -6.47 -5.58
C ASN A 99 -5.65 -6.65 -7.10
N ASP A 100 -4.88 -5.75 -7.71
CA ASP A 100 -4.39 -5.85 -9.09
C ASP A 100 -2.85 -5.95 -9.12
N PRO A 101 -2.29 -7.12 -8.78
CA PRO A 101 -0.84 -7.28 -8.75
C PRO A 101 -0.21 -7.31 -10.16
N ALA A 102 -0.99 -7.52 -11.22
CA ALA A 102 -0.46 -7.47 -12.58
C ALA A 102 -0.13 -6.02 -12.98
N ALA A 103 -1.04 -5.08 -12.68
CA ALA A 103 -0.79 -3.66 -12.87
C ALA A 103 0.37 -3.17 -11.98
N ALA A 104 0.37 -3.52 -10.70
CA ALA A 104 1.44 -3.14 -9.77
C ALA A 104 2.82 -3.60 -10.23
N ARG A 105 2.93 -4.82 -10.78
CA ARG A 105 4.16 -5.34 -11.36
C ARG A 105 4.64 -4.51 -12.55
N GLU A 106 3.74 -4.12 -13.44
CA GLU A 106 4.08 -3.28 -14.61
C GLU A 106 4.58 -1.91 -14.16
N THR A 107 3.84 -1.25 -13.27
CA THR A 107 4.19 0.05 -12.69
C THR A 107 5.52 0.02 -11.95
N ALA A 108 5.75 -1.00 -11.10
CA ALA A 108 7.04 -1.19 -10.42
C ALA A 108 8.19 -1.46 -11.41
N GLY A 109 7.89 -2.18 -12.50
CA GLY A 109 8.82 -2.44 -13.59
C GLY A 109 9.30 -1.16 -14.29
N GLU A 110 8.47 -0.12 -14.38
CA GLU A 110 8.89 1.18 -14.91
C GLU A 110 9.95 1.85 -14.03
N ILE A 111 9.81 1.77 -12.70
CA ILE A 111 10.80 2.25 -11.74
C ILE A 111 12.12 1.49 -11.96
N LEU A 112 12.06 0.16 -12.03
CA LEU A 112 13.23 -0.70 -12.18
C LEU A 112 13.91 -0.58 -13.55
N ALA A 113 13.15 -0.23 -14.60
CA ALA A 113 13.72 0.07 -15.91
C ALA A 113 14.56 1.36 -15.91
N ARG A 114 14.20 2.33 -15.06
CA ARG A 114 14.98 3.57 -14.86
C ARG A 114 16.14 3.32 -13.91
N GLU A 115 15.88 2.63 -12.81
CA GLU A 115 16.79 2.44 -11.69
C GLU A 115 16.68 1.01 -11.14
N PRO A 116 17.52 0.07 -11.64
CA PRO A 116 17.36 -1.36 -11.36
C PRO A 116 17.45 -1.80 -9.91
N ASN A 117 18.00 -0.96 -9.04
CA ASN A 117 18.17 -1.22 -7.61
C ASN A 117 17.25 -0.38 -6.73
N HIS A 118 16.34 0.40 -7.32
CA HIS A 118 15.49 1.32 -6.56
C HIS A 118 14.60 0.58 -5.57
N LEU A 119 14.67 0.97 -4.29
CA LEU A 119 14.06 0.21 -3.20
C LEU A 119 12.55 0.07 -3.34
N PHE A 120 11.87 1.15 -3.77
CA PHE A 120 10.42 1.13 -3.97
C PHE A 120 9.98 0.29 -5.16
N GLY A 121 10.81 0.20 -6.21
CA GLY A 121 10.54 -0.67 -7.35
C GLY A 121 10.67 -2.14 -6.94
N LEU A 122 11.76 -2.47 -6.22
CA LEU A 122 12.03 -3.84 -5.78
C LEU A 122 10.98 -4.37 -4.81
N ILE A 123 10.60 -3.57 -3.79
CA ILE A 123 9.63 -4.01 -2.78
C ILE A 123 8.23 -4.21 -3.37
N THR A 124 7.76 -3.31 -4.23
CA THR A 124 6.42 -3.40 -4.84
C THR A 124 6.36 -4.48 -5.92
N ALA A 125 7.41 -4.67 -6.72
CA ALA A 125 7.52 -5.80 -7.63
C ALA A 125 7.51 -7.14 -6.87
N GLY A 126 8.25 -7.25 -5.77
CA GLY A 126 8.26 -8.46 -4.93
C GLY A 126 6.88 -8.76 -4.34
N GLN A 127 6.17 -7.73 -3.85
CA GLN A 127 4.80 -7.87 -3.34
C GLN A 127 3.83 -8.33 -4.43
N ALA A 128 3.94 -7.75 -5.63
CA ALA A 128 3.14 -8.13 -6.79
C ALA A 128 3.38 -9.59 -7.21
N GLU A 129 4.64 -10.01 -7.34
CA GLU A 129 4.99 -11.39 -7.71
C GLU A 129 4.50 -12.39 -6.65
N ASN A 130 4.59 -12.05 -5.37
CA ASN A 130 4.06 -12.89 -4.29
C ASN A 130 2.52 -13.05 -4.38
N MET A 131 1.80 -11.98 -4.70
CA MET A 131 0.35 -12.02 -4.92
C MET A 131 -0.05 -12.81 -6.17
N LEU A 132 0.81 -12.81 -7.21
CA LEU A 132 0.65 -13.63 -8.41
C LEU A 132 1.00 -15.10 -8.18
N GLY A 133 1.60 -15.45 -7.04
CA GLY A 133 2.05 -16.81 -6.72
C GLY A 133 3.42 -17.17 -7.29
N ASN A 134 4.18 -16.18 -7.76
CA ASN A 134 5.53 -16.34 -8.31
C ASN A 134 6.58 -16.21 -7.19
N SER A 135 6.54 -17.13 -6.22
CA SER A 135 7.32 -17.02 -4.98
C SER A 135 8.84 -16.98 -5.18
N GLU A 136 9.37 -17.71 -6.17
CA GLU A 136 10.81 -17.67 -6.49
C GLU A 136 11.26 -16.28 -6.99
N GLU A 137 10.47 -15.67 -7.88
CA GLU A 137 10.75 -14.32 -8.39
C GLU A 137 10.61 -13.27 -7.30
N ALA A 138 9.57 -13.38 -6.48
CA ALA A 138 9.38 -12.51 -5.32
C ALA A 138 10.57 -12.58 -4.36
N ALA A 139 11.03 -13.79 -4.02
CA ALA A 139 12.19 -14.00 -3.14
C ALA A 139 13.48 -13.39 -3.73
N SER A 140 13.67 -13.50 -5.05
CA SER A 140 14.79 -12.85 -5.75
C SER A 140 14.74 -11.32 -5.62
N LEU A 141 13.58 -10.70 -5.86
CA LEU A 141 13.38 -9.25 -5.74
C LEU A 141 13.60 -8.75 -4.31
N TYR A 142 13.09 -9.47 -3.31
CA TYR A 142 13.35 -9.14 -1.90
C TYR A 142 14.83 -9.30 -1.52
N SER A 143 15.53 -10.29 -2.09
CA SER A 143 16.97 -10.45 -1.86
C SER A 143 17.74 -9.28 -2.46
N GLN A 144 17.41 -8.86 -3.68
CA GLN A 144 18.01 -7.69 -4.33
C GLN A 144 17.72 -6.39 -3.55
N PHE A 145 16.51 -6.25 -2.98
CA PHE A 145 16.17 -5.13 -2.10
C PHE A 145 17.14 -5.05 -0.91
N LEU A 146 17.38 -6.18 -0.24
CA LEU A 146 18.26 -6.24 0.93
C LEU A 146 19.72 -5.98 0.58
N GLU A 147 20.18 -6.50 -0.56
CA GLU A 147 21.53 -6.26 -1.08
C GLU A 147 21.76 -4.79 -1.46
N SER A 148 20.72 -4.13 -1.98
CA SER A 148 20.79 -2.74 -2.45
C SER A 148 20.54 -1.71 -1.35
N TYR A 149 19.90 -2.11 -0.24
CA TYR A 149 19.37 -1.23 0.80
C TYR A 149 20.37 -0.16 1.24
N ASP A 150 21.51 -0.55 1.82
CA ASP A 150 22.45 0.41 2.40
C ASP A 150 23.05 1.34 1.33
N SER A 151 23.27 0.85 0.10
CA SER A 151 23.80 1.67 -1.00
C SER A 151 22.78 2.66 -1.55
N GLU A 152 21.50 2.28 -1.62
CA GLU A 152 20.43 3.15 -2.08
C GLU A 152 20.07 4.21 -1.05
N ILE A 153 20.02 3.86 0.23
CA ILE A 153 19.80 4.84 1.31
C ILE A 153 20.89 5.91 1.31
N ALA A 154 22.15 5.53 1.04
CA ALA A 154 23.26 6.48 0.94
C ALA A 154 23.16 7.46 -0.24
N LEU A 155 22.23 7.26 -1.19
CA LEU A 155 21.98 8.19 -2.29
C LEU A 155 21.11 9.39 -1.86
N GLU A 156 20.51 9.35 -0.67
CA GLU A 156 19.73 10.46 -0.08
C GLU A 156 18.64 11.01 -1.03
N ARG A 157 17.97 10.10 -1.75
CA ARG A 157 16.85 10.45 -2.63
C ARG A 157 15.72 11.09 -1.83
N ALA A 158 15.04 12.07 -2.43
CA ALA A 158 13.99 12.83 -1.75
C ALA A 158 12.85 11.91 -1.29
N GLU A 159 12.43 11.00 -2.17
CA GLU A 159 11.40 10.02 -1.92
C GLU A 159 11.76 9.06 -0.77
N TYR A 160 13.03 8.69 -0.60
CA TYR A 160 13.45 7.88 0.57
C TYR A 160 13.32 8.66 1.88
N ALA A 161 13.60 9.96 1.87
CA ALA A 161 13.41 10.81 3.04
C ALA A 161 11.92 11.01 3.36
N GLU A 162 11.07 11.15 2.33
CA GLU A 162 9.62 11.34 2.48
C GLU A 162 8.93 10.08 3.03
N HIS A 163 9.44 8.89 2.72
CA HIS A 163 8.94 7.61 3.25
C HIS A 163 9.86 6.98 4.31
N GLU A 164 10.73 7.77 4.96
CA GLU A 164 11.70 7.26 5.94
C GLU A 164 11.08 6.35 7.01
N PRO A 165 9.91 6.68 7.59
CA PRO A 165 9.30 5.84 8.61
C PRO A 165 8.87 4.45 8.11
N ALA A 166 8.67 4.26 6.80
CA ALA A 166 8.22 3.00 6.22
C ALA A 166 9.37 2.08 5.81
N LEU A 167 10.59 2.63 5.58
CA LEU A 167 11.74 1.85 5.12
C LEU A 167 12.15 0.70 6.05
N PRO A 168 12.15 0.84 7.40
CA PRO A 168 12.42 -0.28 8.30
C PRO A 168 11.42 -1.43 8.16
N ASP A 169 10.13 -1.11 7.97
CA ASP A 169 9.08 -2.12 7.81
C ASP A 169 9.22 -2.84 6.46
N MET A 170 9.57 -2.12 5.40
CA MET A 170 9.88 -2.73 4.08
C MET A 170 11.07 -3.68 4.18
N ARG A 171 12.13 -3.28 4.90
CA ARG A 171 13.30 -4.15 5.12
C ARG A 171 12.94 -5.40 5.91
N ALA A 172 12.18 -5.26 7.00
CA ALA A 172 11.72 -6.40 7.78
C ALA A 172 10.82 -7.34 6.96
N GLU A 173 9.99 -6.81 6.07
CA GLU A 173 9.23 -7.61 5.11
C GLU A 173 10.14 -8.39 4.16
N ALA A 174 11.10 -7.71 3.53
CA ALA A 174 12.04 -8.35 2.61
C ALA A 174 12.85 -9.46 3.30
N GLU A 175 13.35 -9.23 4.53
CA GLU A 175 14.06 -10.26 5.32
C GLU A 175 13.20 -11.51 5.57
N ARG A 176 11.91 -11.30 5.86
CA ARG A 176 10.94 -12.37 6.10
C ARG A 176 10.59 -13.15 4.83
N LEU A 177 10.53 -12.49 3.68
CA LEU A 177 10.03 -13.07 2.42
C LEU A 177 11.14 -13.59 1.50
N ALA A 178 12.35 -13.02 1.54
CA ALA A 178 13.49 -13.50 0.75
C ALA A 178 13.87 -14.97 1.05
N ASN A 179 13.52 -15.46 2.23
CA ASN A 179 13.81 -16.82 2.69
C ASN A 179 12.59 -17.77 2.61
N GLN A 180 11.50 -17.37 1.96
CA GLN A 180 10.32 -18.22 1.80
C GLN A 180 10.42 -19.03 0.50
N PRO A 181 10.39 -20.38 0.58
CA PRO A 181 10.38 -21.25 -0.60
C PRO A 181 9.04 -21.23 -1.34
#